data_AF-A0A9E5VU57-F1
#
_entry.id   AF-A0A9E5VU57-F1
#
_cell.length_a   1.000
_cell.length_b   1.000
_cell.length_c   1.000
_cell.angle_alpha   90.00
_cell.angle_beta   90.00
_cell.angle_gamma   90.00
#
_symmetry.space_group_name_H-M   'P 1'
#
loop_
_entity.id
_entity.type
_entity.pdbx_description
1 polymer ?
#
loop_
_entity_poly.entity_id
_entity_poly.type
_entity_poly.pdbx_seq_one_letter_code
_entity_poly.pdbx_strand_id
1 'polypeptide(L)'
;MADVEARDRLRDAIGEYTRGVIAAFLASEAQYPPPSEPLSAELSDILRTEVAAGLLRTAQPERVWQEPDGRVHVLYSLPIARVNAEIARRTRMVIPDVNPFGAGADRAMAALDDYLDASLAERLTAAARARPQPPEVLPDERTPRWLKTGTHADYPAERYYSAIGLGKDLPSAEASARSEVALRLNARVDRLLPALPDTPAGAALAAELQWLETGSLRFRADDLPGPRIAERWYDAVTDTHYTLAILGASHASDALSARAVTACEAAEGLLVSARNHRRAENFTASLRAYGEAVDAAQQAVVLQVRAAAVAPEPLGQIPAPQPPPPLQQACGELRSLLEAFRLEVVRGDLQWVQPGRPPAQEIALRVSAGDPAVPVPGLPVRMTDAQTGRVWAEAASDADGIAALRIRDALPPEPTRGALLAAIDVEAAALPAVARRFSLPPTEIAYAVRSRANVRLVLLLEEETAAGRGSAAEAAREMEEALTREGFRFVSGEDVRRHVHVAALRPDSDDAAIHEALAPLREWLGPYRCALVVLGEFRPQLAETSPVEEGRLVFARCPWRIRAVDTELPGDRPTVLDLSDTATAAYLGDEAEALRRARTEGRRQAVGAVVEALRERFGPP
;
A
#
# COMPACT_ATOMS: atom_id res chain seq x y z
N MET A 1 2.01 28.32 -0.79
CA MET A 1 2.62 28.86 -2.03
C MET A 1 4.14 28.95 -1.91
N ALA A 2 4.70 29.71 -0.96
CA ALA A 2 6.16 29.81 -0.77
C ALA A 2 6.88 28.46 -0.55
N ASP A 3 6.27 27.54 0.21
CA ASP A 3 6.81 26.19 0.41
C ASP A 3 6.85 25.36 -0.88
N VAL A 4 5.79 25.43 -1.70
CA VAL A 4 5.74 24.73 -3.00
C VAL A 4 6.86 25.24 -3.91
N GLU A 5 7.02 26.57 -4.01
CA GLU A 5 8.07 27.18 -4.82
C GLU A 5 9.47 26.81 -4.31
N ALA A 6 9.69 26.80 -2.99
CA ALA A 6 10.95 26.38 -2.40
C ALA A 6 11.26 24.90 -2.68
N ARG A 7 10.24 24.02 -2.60
CA ARG A 7 10.37 22.60 -2.94
C ARG A 7 10.64 22.38 -4.42
N ASP A 8 10.03 23.17 -5.30
CA ASP A 8 10.29 23.11 -6.74
C ASP A 8 11.73 23.53 -7.06
N ARG A 9 12.21 24.65 -6.49
CA ARG A 9 13.61 25.06 -6.63
C ARG A 9 14.59 24.02 -6.08
N LEU A 10 14.26 23.41 -4.93
CA LEU A 10 15.07 22.35 -4.35
C LEU A 10 15.08 21.10 -5.22
N ARG A 11 13.94 20.71 -5.80
CA ARG A 11 13.84 19.61 -6.76
C ARG A 11 14.79 19.83 -7.93
N ASP A 12 14.75 21.03 -8.50
CA ASP A 12 15.54 21.37 -9.68
C ASP A 12 17.04 21.39 -9.34
N ALA A 13 17.42 21.94 -8.18
CA ALA A 13 18.80 21.94 -7.70
C ALA A 13 19.35 20.53 -7.41
N ILE A 14 18.56 19.66 -6.76
CA ILE A 14 18.93 18.24 -6.59
C ILE A 14 19.08 17.58 -7.95
N GLY A 15 18.14 17.83 -8.86
CA GLY A 15 18.17 17.24 -10.18
C GLY A 15 19.39 17.63 -11.00
N GLU A 16 19.73 18.92 -11.04
CA GLU A 16 20.93 19.43 -11.72
C GLU A 16 22.20 18.85 -11.11
N TYR A 17 22.27 18.78 -9.77
CA TYR A 17 23.39 18.15 -9.07
C TYR A 17 23.54 16.68 -9.45
N THR A 18 22.47 15.89 -9.36
CA THR A 18 22.48 14.46 -9.70
C THR A 18 22.93 14.23 -11.14
N ARG A 19 22.37 14.98 -12.09
CA ARG A 19 22.75 14.89 -13.51
C ARG A 19 24.24 15.22 -13.70
N GLY A 20 24.72 16.30 -13.08
CA GLY A 20 26.12 16.72 -13.19
C GLY A 20 27.09 15.69 -12.62
N VAL A 21 26.77 15.10 -11.48
CA VAL A 21 27.59 14.07 -10.83
C VAL A 21 27.65 12.79 -11.66
N ILE A 22 26.51 12.30 -12.18
CA ILE A 22 26.49 11.10 -13.02
C ILE A 22 27.24 11.33 -14.34
N ALA A 23 27.03 12.48 -14.99
CA ALA A 23 27.74 12.81 -16.22
C ALA A 23 29.27 12.90 -16.00
N ALA A 24 29.70 13.48 -14.88
CA ALA A 24 31.12 13.59 -14.55
C ALA A 24 31.75 12.22 -14.22
N PHE A 25 31.02 11.34 -13.52
CA PHE A 25 31.44 9.96 -13.29
C PHE A 25 31.62 9.17 -14.58
N LEU A 26 30.62 9.21 -15.47
CA LEU A 26 30.68 8.54 -16.77
C LEU A 26 31.82 9.08 -17.66
N ALA A 27 32.11 10.37 -17.56
CA ALA A 27 33.22 10.99 -18.29
C ALA A 27 34.59 10.64 -17.70
N SER A 28 34.70 10.37 -16.38
CA SER A 28 35.96 9.98 -15.76
C SER A 28 36.35 8.52 -16.02
N GLU A 29 35.39 7.67 -16.36
CA GLU A 29 35.59 6.23 -16.53
C GLU A 29 35.50 5.82 -18.00
N ALA A 30 36.64 5.77 -18.68
CA ALA A 30 36.72 5.50 -20.13
C ALA A 30 36.12 4.16 -20.58
N GLN A 31 35.90 3.21 -19.66
CA GLN A 31 35.26 1.93 -19.94
C GLN A 31 33.72 1.98 -19.98
N TYR A 32 33.09 3.08 -19.57
CA TYR A 32 31.64 3.24 -19.58
C TYR A 32 31.18 4.13 -20.74
N PRO A 33 29.93 3.94 -21.24
CA PRO A 33 29.44 4.76 -22.34
C PRO A 33 29.38 6.24 -21.93
N PRO A 34 29.83 7.16 -22.79
CA PRO A 34 29.86 8.58 -22.46
C PRO A 34 28.45 9.11 -22.14
N PRO A 35 28.33 10.24 -21.41
CA PRO A 35 27.02 10.80 -21.02
C PRO A 35 26.07 11.09 -22.20
N SER A 36 26.62 11.26 -23.41
CA SER A 36 25.85 11.51 -24.64
C SER A 36 25.20 10.27 -25.25
N GLU A 37 25.59 9.06 -24.82
CA GLU A 37 24.95 7.83 -25.29
C GLU A 37 23.51 7.72 -24.75
N PRO A 38 22.55 7.21 -25.55
CA PRO A 38 21.13 7.22 -25.19
C PRO A 38 20.82 6.59 -23.83
N LEU A 39 21.40 5.43 -23.52
CA LEU A 39 21.17 4.74 -22.24
C LEU A 39 21.79 5.48 -21.05
N SER A 40 22.93 6.15 -21.25
CA SER A 40 23.58 6.98 -20.21
C SER A 40 22.78 8.26 -19.94
N ALA A 41 22.22 8.87 -20.98
CA ALA A 41 21.33 10.02 -20.87
C ALA A 41 20.01 9.64 -20.19
N GLU A 42 19.42 8.51 -20.57
CA GLU A 42 18.20 7.97 -19.97
C GLU A 42 18.39 7.66 -18.47
N LEU A 43 19.47 6.98 -18.10
CA LEU A 43 19.81 6.73 -16.70
C LEU A 43 19.93 8.05 -15.92
N SER A 44 20.61 9.05 -16.49
CA SER A 44 20.79 10.36 -15.85
C SER A 44 19.46 11.08 -15.62
N ASP A 45 18.52 10.99 -16.57
CA ASP A 45 17.21 11.64 -16.48
C ASP A 45 16.25 10.95 -15.50
N ILE A 46 16.29 9.61 -15.43
CA ILE A 46 15.55 8.85 -14.43
C ILE A 46 16.09 9.19 -13.03
N LEU A 47 17.40 9.11 -12.83
CA LEU A 47 18.02 9.37 -11.52
C LEU A 47 17.77 10.80 -11.05
N ARG A 48 17.84 11.78 -11.94
CA ARG A 48 17.48 13.17 -11.64
C ARG A 48 16.11 13.27 -10.96
N THR A 49 15.13 12.56 -11.49
CA THR A 49 13.74 12.60 -11.03
C THR A 49 13.54 11.79 -9.76
N GLU A 50 14.05 10.56 -9.73
CA GLU A 50 13.89 9.62 -8.62
C GLU A 50 14.62 10.06 -7.35
N VAL A 51 15.84 10.59 -7.47
CA VAL A 51 16.61 11.11 -6.33
C VAL A 51 15.91 12.33 -5.72
N ALA A 52 15.48 13.28 -6.57
CA ALA A 52 14.75 14.45 -6.10
C ALA A 52 13.44 14.06 -5.40
N ALA A 53 12.65 13.16 -5.99
CA ALA A 53 11.42 12.65 -5.36
C ALA A 53 11.70 11.90 -4.05
N GLY A 54 12.76 11.09 -4.00
CA GLY A 54 13.23 10.40 -2.78
C GLY A 54 13.53 11.34 -1.63
N LEU A 55 14.36 12.36 -1.89
CA LEU A 55 14.76 13.32 -0.87
C LEU A 55 13.62 14.23 -0.45
N LEU A 56 12.81 14.73 -1.40
CA LEU A 56 11.71 15.66 -1.09
C LEU A 56 10.60 15.02 -0.25
N ARG A 57 10.36 13.70 -0.37
CA ARG A 57 9.41 12.98 0.50
C ARG A 57 9.78 13.06 1.98
N THR A 58 11.07 13.23 2.29
CA THR A 58 11.60 13.22 3.66
C THR A 58 12.26 14.53 4.08
N ALA A 59 12.33 15.50 3.16
CA ALA A 59 12.86 16.83 3.43
C ALA A 59 11.85 17.64 4.24
N GLN A 60 12.32 18.17 5.38
CA GLN A 60 11.60 19.12 6.21
C GLN A 60 12.23 20.50 6.03
N PRO A 61 11.45 21.58 6.04
CA PRO A 61 12.00 22.93 6.02
C PRO A 61 12.87 23.15 7.26
N GLU A 62 14.10 23.62 7.07
CA GLU A 62 15.01 23.94 8.17
C GLU A 62 14.59 25.25 8.84
N ARG A 63 14.17 26.24 8.03
CA ARG A 63 13.78 27.55 8.53
C ARG A 63 12.65 28.12 7.70
N VAL A 64 11.64 28.67 8.36
CA VAL A 64 10.57 29.47 7.74
C VAL A 64 10.59 30.83 8.39
N TRP A 65 10.63 31.91 7.61
CA TRP A 65 10.53 33.27 8.13
C TRP A 65 9.66 34.13 7.23
N GLN A 66 9.11 35.19 7.79
CA GLN A 66 8.28 36.14 7.08
C GLN A 66 8.93 37.53 7.16
N GLU A 67 9.09 38.19 6.02
CA GLU A 67 9.55 39.57 5.96
C GLU A 67 8.42 40.54 6.38
N PRO A 68 8.76 41.78 6.82
CA PRO A 68 7.76 42.77 7.24
C PRO A 68 6.73 43.14 6.16
N ASP A 69 7.05 42.92 4.88
CA ASP A 69 6.14 43.14 3.75
C ASP A 69 5.18 41.96 3.49
N GLY A 70 5.25 40.92 4.32
CA GLY A 70 4.39 39.75 4.28
C GLY A 70 4.95 38.57 3.46
N ARG A 71 6.09 38.71 2.77
CA ARG A 71 6.69 37.59 2.02
C ARG A 71 7.20 36.49 2.93
N VAL A 72 6.83 35.25 2.64
CA VAL A 72 7.28 34.07 3.38
C VAL A 72 8.43 33.41 2.64
N HIS A 73 9.51 33.12 3.35
CA HIS A 73 10.68 32.42 2.85
C HIS A 73 10.80 31.08 3.57
N VAL A 74 11.18 30.06 2.80
CA VAL A 74 11.40 28.70 3.29
C VAL A 74 12.79 28.28 2.87
N LEU A 75 13.62 27.91 3.84
CA LEU A 75 14.95 27.35 3.62
C LEU A 75 14.89 25.85 3.85
N TYR A 76 15.39 25.11 2.88
CA TYR A 76 15.70 23.70 2.98
C TYR A 76 17.21 23.51 2.98
N SER A 77 17.71 22.62 3.82
CA SER A 77 19.12 22.20 3.81
C SER A 77 19.21 20.69 3.71
N LEU A 78 19.99 20.24 2.72
CA LEU A 78 20.26 18.83 2.47
C LEU A 78 21.78 18.62 2.44
N PRO A 79 22.32 17.77 3.33
CA PRO A 79 23.73 17.41 3.27
C PRO A 79 24.05 16.73 1.93
N ILE A 80 25.12 17.15 1.25
CA ILE A 80 25.55 16.55 -0.02
C ILE A 80 25.78 15.04 0.12
N ALA A 81 26.32 14.59 1.27
CA ALA A 81 26.46 13.16 1.58
C ALA A 81 25.13 12.39 1.49
N ARG A 82 24.02 13.00 1.92
CA ARG A 82 22.69 12.38 1.81
C ARG A 82 22.21 12.32 0.37
N VAL A 83 22.52 13.35 -0.43
CA VAL A 83 22.22 13.35 -1.87
C VAL A 83 23.01 12.26 -2.57
N ASN A 84 24.32 12.14 -2.29
CA ASN A 84 25.18 11.09 -2.85
C ASN A 84 24.70 9.68 -2.46
N ALA A 85 24.33 9.47 -1.20
CA ALA A 85 23.78 8.18 -0.75
C ALA A 85 22.48 7.82 -1.48
N GLU A 86 21.59 8.78 -1.71
CA GLU A 86 20.37 8.55 -2.47
C GLU A 86 20.65 8.31 -3.96
N ILE A 87 21.64 8.99 -4.57
CA ILE A 87 22.11 8.70 -5.93
C ILE A 87 22.55 7.24 -6.01
N ALA A 88 23.49 6.81 -5.16
CA ALA A 88 23.99 5.44 -5.16
C ALA A 88 22.86 4.40 -4.96
N ARG A 89 21.93 4.68 -4.04
CA ARG A 89 20.78 3.79 -3.78
C ARG A 89 19.87 3.69 -5.00
N ARG A 90 19.52 4.81 -5.63
CA ARG A 90 18.62 4.85 -6.79
C ARG A 90 19.25 4.26 -8.03
N THR A 91 20.54 4.46 -8.26
CA THR A 91 21.25 3.82 -9.37
C THR A 91 21.12 2.31 -9.29
N ARG A 92 21.36 1.68 -8.13
CA ARG A 92 21.19 0.22 -7.97
C ARG A 92 19.77 -0.27 -8.26
N MET A 93 18.75 0.55 -7.98
CA MET A 93 17.35 0.21 -8.25
C MET A 93 16.97 0.34 -9.73
N VAL A 94 17.55 1.31 -10.44
CA VAL A 94 17.22 1.62 -11.85
C VAL A 94 18.00 0.75 -12.83
N ILE A 95 19.19 0.26 -12.43
CA ILE A 95 20.07 -0.52 -13.31
C ILE A 95 19.42 -1.78 -13.92
N PRO A 96 18.57 -2.55 -13.23
CA PRO A 96 17.86 -3.67 -13.87
C PRO A 96 17.02 -3.26 -15.08
N ASP A 97 16.50 -2.02 -15.10
CA ASP A 97 15.64 -1.50 -16.14
C ASP A 97 16.43 -0.72 -17.21
N VAL A 98 17.43 0.05 -16.80
CA VAL A 98 18.28 0.87 -17.68
C VAL A 98 19.75 0.65 -17.31
N ASN A 99 20.40 -0.29 -18.02
CA ASN A 99 21.78 -0.69 -17.76
C ASN A 99 22.76 -0.22 -18.85
N PRO A 100 23.34 0.99 -18.74
CA PRO A 100 24.39 1.42 -19.68
C PRO A 100 25.70 0.63 -19.49
N PHE A 101 25.89 -0.10 -18.38
CA PHE A 101 27.15 -0.77 -18.04
C PHE A 101 27.23 -2.23 -18.53
N GLY A 102 26.12 -2.78 -19.03
CA GLY A 102 26.02 -4.18 -19.43
C GLY A 102 26.41 -5.15 -18.31
N ALA A 103 27.24 -6.16 -18.63
CA ALA A 103 27.72 -7.14 -17.66
C ALA A 103 28.65 -6.55 -16.57
N GLY A 104 29.11 -5.30 -16.72
CA GLY A 104 29.98 -4.62 -15.78
C GLY A 104 29.27 -3.82 -14.68
N ALA A 105 27.95 -3.97 -14.52
CA ALA A 105 27.13 -3.16 -13.62
C ALA A 105 27.61 -3.14 -12.16
N ASP A 106 27.93 -4.30 -11.57
CA ASP A 106 28.39 -4.35 -10.18
C ASP A 106 29.70 -3.58 -9.96
N ARG A 107 30.62 -3.69 -10.94
CA ARG A 107 31.88 -2.94 -10.92
C ARG A 107 31.65 -1.44 -11.07
N ALA A 108 30.69 -1.05 -11.92
CA ALA A 108 30.29 0.34 -12.09
C ALA A 108 29.65 0.91 -10.81
N MET A 109 28.90 0.11 -10.05
CA MET A 109 28.32 0.56 -8.78
C MET A 109 29.40 0.82 -7.73
N ALA A 110 30.40 -0.07 -7.61
CA ALA A 110 31.53 0.15 -6.72
C ALA A 110 32.33 1.40 -7.12
N ALA A 111 32.62 1.57 -8.42
CA ALA A 111 33.32 2.76 -8.92
C ALA A 111 32.53 4.05 -8.69
N LEU A 112 31.19 3.99 -8.79
CA LEU A 112 30.32 5.13 -8.51
C LEU A 112 30.36 5.51 -7.03
N ASP A 113 30.33 4.54 -6.10
CA ASP A 113 30.47 4.81 -4.67
C ASP A 113 31.80 5.52 -4.36
N ASP A 114 32.91 4.98 -4.87
CA ASP A 114 34.25 5.57 -4.71
C ASP A 114 34.31 7.00 -5.28
N TYR A 115 33.71 7.22 -6.45
CA TYR A 115 33.63 8.53 -7.08
C TYR A 115 32.84 9.54 -6.24
N LEU A 116 31.70 9.13 -5.69
CA LEU A 116 30.84 9.98 -4.86
C LEU A 116 31.53 10.41 -3.57
N ASP A 117 32.29 9.50 -2.95
CA ASP A 117 33.08 9.79 -1.74
C ASP A 117 34.26 10.72 -2.05
N ALA A 118 34.97 10.48 -3.15
CA ALA A 118 36.05 11.35 -3.61
C ALA A 118 35.55 12.76 -3.94
N SER A 119 34.42 12.88 -4.65
CA SER A 119 33.80 14.17 -4.99
C SER A 119 33.36 14.93 -3.74
N LEU A 120 32.82 14.23 -2.74
CA LEU A 120 32.46 14.84 -1.46
C LEU A 120 33.70 15.37 -0.73
N ALA A 121 34.78 14.58 -0.64
CA ALA A 121 36.02 14.99 0.00
C ALA A 121 36.66 16.21 -0.69
N GLU A 122 36.65 16.24 -2.02
CA GLU A 122 37.13 17.39 -2.80
C GLU A 122 36.30 18.63 -2.52
N ARG A 123 34.97 18.52 -2.52
CA ARG A 123 34.06 19.64 -2.22
C ARG A 123 34.23 20.16 -0.79
N LEU A 124 34.41 19.27 0.18
CA LEU A 124 34.69 19.66 1.57
C LEU A 124 36.02 20.41 1.67
N THR A 125 37.04 19.96 0.94
CA THR A 125 38.35 20.62 0.87
C THR A 125 38.26 21.98 0.18
N ALA A 126 37.53 22.07 -0.93
CA ALA A 126 37.30 23.31 -1.65
C ALA A 126 36.49 24.30 -0.80
N ALA A 127 35.45 23.85 -0.10
CA ALA A 127 34.68 24.66 0.83
C ALA A 127 35.53 25.15 2.01
N ALA A 128 36.43 24.31 2.53
CA ALA A 128 37.38 24.70 3.57
C ALA A 128 38.37 25.78 3.08
N ARG A 129 38.77 25.75 1.80
CA ARG A 129 39.64 26.78 1.17
C ARG A 129 38.90 28.06 0.80
N ALA A 130 37.63 27.94 0.39
CA ALA A 130 36.78 29.05 -0.03
C ALA A 130 36.13 29.79 1.14
N ARG A 131 36.13 29.20 2.34
CA ARG A 131 35.87 29.97 3.56
C ARG A 131 36.90 31.10 3.60
N PRO A 132 36.48 32.37 3.53
CA PRO A 132 37.42 33.47 3.77
C PRO A 132 38.11 33.13 5.08
N GLN A 133 39.45 33.09 5.07
CA GLN A 133 40.17 33.06 6.33
C GLN A 133 39.57 34.21 7.14
N PRO A 134 39.02 33.94 8.34
CA PRO A 134 38.50 35.01 9.16
C PRO A 134 39.60 36.07 9.18
N PRO A 135 39.29 37.34 8.88
CA PRO A 135 40.30 38.40 8.93
C PRO A 135 41.08 38.19 10.21
N GLU A 136 42.40 38.24 10.14
CA GLU A 136 43.24 38.08 11.34
C GLU A 136 42.89 39.25 12.26
N VAL A 137 41.87 39.03 13.09
CA VAL A 137 41.35 39.99 14.04
C VAL A 137 42.43 40.05 15.10
N LEU A 138 43.28 41.06 14.98
CA LEU A 138 44.09 41.54 16.08
C LEU A 138 43.18 41.56 17.31
N PRO A 139 43.51 40.82 18.38
CA PRO A 139 42.58 40.59 19.47
C PRO A 139 42.18 41.93 20.07
N ASP A 140 40.98 42.39 19.77
CA ASP A 140 40.36 43.46 20.52
C ASP A 140 40.12 42.89 21.92
N GLU A 141 40.72 43.51 22.95
CA GLU A 141 40.64 43.07 24.35
C GLU A 141 39.19 43.06 24.89
N ARG A 142 38.21 43.45 24.05
CA ARG A 142 36.78 43.52 24.33
C ARG A 142 35.96 42.30 23.86
N THR A 143 36.52 41.34 23.13
CA THR A 143 35.76 40.13 22.74
C THR A 143 35.46 39.27 23.97
N PRO A 144 34.18 38.92 24.25
CA PRO A 144 33.85 38.11 25.42
C PRO A 144 34.56 36.76 25.40
N ARG A 145 35.10 36.34 26.55
CA ARG A 145 35.84 35.08 26.69
C ARG A 145 35.01 33.88 26.25
N TRP A 146 33.70 33.90 26.54
CA TRP A 146 32.79 32.82 26.18
C TRP A 146 32.68 32.61 24.67
N LEU A 147 32.88 33.65 23.86
CA LEU A 147 32.86 33.54 22.40
C LEU A 147 34.05 32.72 21.88
N LYS A 148 35.20 32.82 22.55
CA LYS A 148 36.42 32.08 22.21
C LYS A 148 36.41 30.64 22.73
N THR A 149 35.88 30.43 23.93
CA THR A 149 35.95 29.12 24.60
C THR A 149 34.70 28.26 24.43
N GLY A 150 33.58 28.84 24.00
CA GLY A 150 32.28 28.15 23.99
C GLY A 150 31.70 27.87 25.37
N THR A 151 32.34 28.39 26.43
CA THR A 151 32.03 28.12 27.83
C THR A 151 32.02 29.41 28.63
N HIS A 152 31.20 29.46 29.68
CA HIS A 152 31.04 30.64 30.53
C HIS A 152 31.33 30.25 31.99
N ALA A 153 32.04 31.09 32.73
CA ALA A 153 32.50 30.75 34.08
C ALA A 153 31.35 30.43 35.04
N ASP A 154 30.24 31.17 34.92
CA ASP A 154 29.03 30.96 35.75
C ASP A 154 28.21 29.73 35.34
N TYR A 155 28.51 29.11 34.19
CA TYR A 155 27.77 27.99 33.63
C TYR A 155 28.72 26.81 33.35
N PRO A 156 29.16 26.11 34.40
CA PRO A 156 30.08 24.96 34.28
C PRO A 156 29.46 23.83 33.44
N ALA A 157 30.30 23.18 32.62
CA ALA A 157 29.86 22.18 31.63
C ALA A 157 29.26 20.91 32.28
N GLU A 158 29.57 20.65 33.54
CA GLU A 158 29.02 19.54 34.32
C GLU A 158 27.54 19.74 34.67
N ARG A 159 27.06 21.00 34.66
CA ARG A 159 25.69 21.36 35.06
C ARG A 159 24.88 22.00 33.94
N TYR A 160 25.55 22.50 32.90
CA TYR A 160 24.91 23.25 31.83
C TYR A 160 25.40 22.79 30.46
N TYR A 161 24.46 22.71 29.52
CA TYR A 161 24.80 22.71 28.10
C TYR A 161 24.83 24.14 27.61
N SER A 162 25.97 24.59 27.10
CA SER A 162 26.10 25.87 26.42
C SER A 162 26.18 25.66 24.92
N ALA A 163 25.69 26.62 24.14
CA ALA A 163 26.00 26.73 22.71
C ALA A 163 25.94 28.19 22.26
N ILE A 164 26.71 28.51 21.22
CA ILE A 164 26.77 29.85 20.63
C ILE A 164 26.02 29.81 19.31
N GLY A 165 25.04 30.70 19.16
CA GLY A 165 24.39 30.98 17.90
C GLY A 165 24.89 32.27 17.29
N LEU A 166 24.81 32.35 15.96
CA LEU A 166 25.15 33.52 15.18
C LEU A 166 24.01 33.90 14.24
N GLY A 167 23.83 35.19 13.99
CA GLY A 167 22.74 35.68 13.17
C GLY A 167 22.96 37.11 12.67
N LYS A 168 22.26 37.48 11.61
CA LYS A 168 22.26 38.85 11.06
C LYS A 168 21.48 39.83 11.93
N ASP A 169 20.63 39.29 12.80
CA ASP A 169 19.86 40.03 13.78
C ASP A 169 19.83 39.23 15.09
N LEU A 170 19.42 39.88 16.17
CA LEU A 170 19.35 39.23 17.48
C LEU A 170 18.40 38.01 17.51
N PRO A 171 17.16 38.07 16.98
CA PRO A 171 16.27 36.90 16.98
C PRO A 171 16.84 35.68 16.25
N SER A 172 17.52 35.89 15.13
CA SER A 172 18.16 34.81 14.37
C SER A 172 19.36 34.21 15.11
N ALA A 173 20.16 35.03 15.79
CA ALA A 173 21.24 34.55 16.64
C ALA A 173 20.72 33.73 17.83
N GLU A 174 19.59 34.14 18.43
CA GLU A 174 18.95 33.39 19.51
C GLU A 174 18.36 32.06 19.04
N ALA A 175 17.66 32.05 17.92
CA ALA A 175 17.14 30.83 17.32
C ALA A 175 18.29 29.87 16.95
N SER A 176 19.36 30.39 16.34
CA SER A 176 20.58 29.63 16.03
C SER A 176 21.19 29.03 17.31
N ALA A 177 21.29 29.79 18.39
CA ALA A 177 21.89 29.32 19.64
C ALA A 177 21.09 28.16 20.25
N ARG A 178 19.74 28.24 20.23
CA ARG A 178 18.86 27.16 20.69
C ARG A 178 18.98 25.91 19.81
N SER A 179 19.05 26.09 18.49
CA SER A 179 19.27 24.97 17.55
C SER A 179 20.61 24.28 17.78
N GLU A 180 21.68 25.03 18.08
CA GLU A 180 22.99 24.46 18.40
C GLU A 180 22.98 23.66 19.72
N VAL A 181 22.23 24.11 20.74
CA VAL A 181 22.01 23.29 21.95
C VAL A 181 21.33 21.97 21.60
N ALA A 182 20.27 22.01 20.77
CA ALA A 182 19.57 20.81 20.32
C ALA A 182 20.49 19.87 19.52
N LEU A 183 21.35 20.41 18.64
CA LEU A 183 22.33 19.65 17.86
C LEU A 183 23.33 18.92 18.77
N ARG A 184 23.86 19.61 19.79
CA ARG A 184 24.76 19.00 20.79
C ARG A 184 24.09 17.87 21.55
N LEU A 185 22.82 18.04 21.94
CA LEU A 185 22.04 16.99 22.61
C LEU A 185 21.74 15.81 21.67
N ASN A 186 21.49 16.07 20.38
CA ASN A 186 21.33 15.01 19.38
C ASN A 186 22.58 14.14 19.23
N ALA A 187 23.78 14.75 19.25
CA ALA A 187 25.04 14.01 19.27
C ALA A 187 25.24 13.19 20.56
N ARG A 188 24.57 13.55 21.65
CA ARG A 188 24.54 12.79 22.90
C ARG A 188 23.52 11.65 22.84
N VAL A 189 22.35 11.85 22.22
CA VAL A 189 21.41 10.77 21.88
C VAL A 189 22.13 9.70 21.06
N ASP A 190 22.89 10.06 20.03
CA ASP A 190 23.63 9.10 19.19
C ASP A 190 24.62 8.24 19.97
N ARG A 191 25.25 8.81 21.01
CA ARG A 191 26.15 8.08 21.91
C ARG A 191 25.42 7.25 22.94
N LEU A 192 24.23 7.71 23.35
CA LEU A 192 23.40 7.03 24.33
C LEU A 192 22.80 5.75 23.77
N LEU A 193 22.27 5.77 22.54
CA LEU A 193 21.51 4.64 21.97
C LEU A 193 22.29 3.31 21.97
N PRO A 194 23.56 3.24 21.53
CA PRO A 194 24.35 2.01 21.58
C PRO A 194 24.71 1.56 23.01
N ALA A 195 24.73 2.48 23.97
CA ALA A 195 25.09 2.21 25.37
C ALA A 195 23.88 1.85 26.25
N LEU A 196 22.65 1.96 25.74
CA LEU A 196 21.44 1.60 26.48
C LEU A 196 21.45 0.15 26.99
N PRO A 197 21.83 -0.87 26.20
CA PRO A 197 21.75 -2.27 26.63
C PRO A 197 22.66 -2.64 27.82
N ASP A 198 23.61 -1.78 28.19
CA ASP A 198 24.62 -2.05 29.21
C ASP A 198 24.05 -2.08 30.64
N THR A 199 22.80 -1.66 30.83
CA THR A 199 22.10 -1.73 32.12
C THR A 199 20.74 -2.40 31.99
N PRO A 200 20.19 -3.03 33.05
CA PRO A 200 18.86 -3.64 32.99
C PRO A 200 17.76 -2.65 32.59
N ALA A 201 17.81 -1.42 33.12
CA ALA A 201 16.87 -0.35 32.80
C ALA A 201 17.00 0.12 31.35
N GLY A 202 18.23 0.29 30.88
CA GLY A 202 18.48 0.67 29.50
C GLY A 202 18.21 -0.46 28.50
N ALA A 203 18.35 -1.73 28.87
CA ALA A 203 17.97 -2.87 28.05
C ALA A 203 16.45 -2.95 27.83
N ALA A 204 15.65 -2.67 28.87
CA ALA A 204 14.21 -2.54 28.74
C ALA A 204 13.82 -1.39 27.80
N LEU A 205 14.45 -0.22 27.97
CA LEU A 205 14.23 0.92 27.08
C LEU A 205 14.67 0.63 25.63
N ALA A 206 15.77 -0.10 25.45
CA ALA A 206 16.27 -0.50 24.13
C ALA A 206 15.33 -1.48 23.41
N ALA A 207 14.65 -2.35 24.15
CA ALA A 207 13.60 -3.21 23.58
C ALA A 207 12.43 -2.38 23.04
N GLU A 208 12.03 -1.32 23.76
CA GLU A 208 10.97 -0.42 23.33
C GLU A 208 11.35 0.42 22.09
N LEU A 209 12.62 0.80 21.97
CA LEU A 209 13.12 1.57 20.82
C LEU A 209 12.97 0.87 19.47
N GLN A 210 12.90 -0.47 19.44
CA GLN A 210 12.62 -1.22 18.21
C GLN A 210 11.26 -0.85 17.59
N TRP A 211 10.37 -0.27 18.40
CA TRP A 211 9.04 0.21 18.03
C TRP A 211 9.01 1.72 17.77
N LEU A 212 10.14 2.38 17.53
CA LEU A 212 10.17 3.81 17.16
C LEU A 212 10.88 4.06 15.82
N GLU A 213 10.47 5.13 15.13
CA GLU A 213 11.27 5.66 14.02
C GLU A 213 12.45 6.45 14.60
N THR A 214 13.68 6.16 14.17
CA THR A 214 14.91 6.78 14.72
C THR A 214 14.89 8.31 14.71
N GLY A 215 14.18 8.92 13.76
CA GLY A 215 14.03 10.39 13.67
C GLY A 215 13.23 11.01 14.82
N SER A 216 12.33 10.27 15.46
CA SER A 216 11.47 10.76 16.56
C SER A 216 12.26 11.11 17.83
N LEU A 217 13.44 10.52 18.01
CA LEU A 217 14.27 10.70 19.21
C LEU A 217 15.00 12.04 19.23
N ARG A 218 15.12 12.71 18.07
CA ARG A 218 15.92 13.93 17.91
C ARG A 218 15.25 15.14 18.54
N PHE A 219 16.02 15.95 19.27
CA PHE A 219 15.59 17.26 19.76
C PHE A 219 15.41 18.24 18.61
N ARG A 220 14.29 18.97 18.64
CA ARG A 220 14.12 20.26 17.97
C ARG A 220 14.37 21.39 18.97
N ALA A 221 14.69 22.59 18.48
CA ALA A 221 14.91 23.75 19.35
C ALA A 221 13.69 24.03 20.27
N ASP A 222 12.48 23.81 19.75
CA ASP A 222 11.21 24.02 20.47
C ASP A 222 10.86 22.89 21.44
N ASP A 223 11.52 21.72 21.34
CA ASP A 223 11.29 20.58 22.23
C ASP A 223 11.99 20.74 23.59
N LEU A 224 13.01 21.61 23.64
CA LEU A 224 13.81 21.83 24.83
C LEU A 224 13.00 22.64 25.85
N PRO A 225 13.09 22.33 27.16
CA PRO A 225 12.47 23.12 28.22
C PRO A 225 13.19 24.48 28.41
N GLY A 226 13.16 25.30 27.36
CA GLY A 226 13.61 26.68 27.29
C GLY A 226 15.08 26.92 27.63
N PRO A 227 16.02 26.74 26.69
CA PRO A 227 17.37 27.26 26.86
C PRO A 227 17.32 28.78 27.12
N ARG A 228 17.93 29.23 28.22
CA ARG A 228 18.01 30.65 28.57
C ARG A 228 19.11 31.31 27.76
N ILE A 229 18.88 32.56 27.35
CA ILE A 229 19.95 33.37 26.76
C ILE A 229 20.76 33.97 27.91
N ALA A 230 22.00 33.52 28.04
CA ALA A 230 22.91 33.94 29.10
C ALA A 230 23.58 35.27 28.75
N GLU A 231 24.09 35.37 27.52
CA GLU A 231 24.90 36.48 27.06
C GLU A 231 24.58 36.80 25.59
N ARG A 232 24.76 38.06 25.22
CA ARG A 232 24.59 38.56 23.86
C ARG A 232 25.78 39.44 23.52
N TRP A 233 26.26 39.36 22.29
CA TRP A 233 27.33 40.21 21.81
C TRP A 233 27.11 40.58 20.35
N TYR A 234 27.53 41.77 19.96
CA TYR A 234 27.42 42.26 18.59
C TYR A 234 28.81 42.63 18.10
N ASP A 235 29.20 42.02 16.99
CA ASP A 235 30.42 42.35 16.29
C ASP A 235 30.13 43.41 15.23
N ALA A 236 30.53 44.65 15.50
CA ALA A 236 30.35 45.75 14.57
C ALA A 236 31.25 45.63 13.32
N VAL A 237 32.31 44.81 13.35
CA VAL A 237 33.21 44.61 12.21
C VAL A 237 32.61 43.65 11.20
N THR A 238 31.98 42.58 11.70
CA THR A 238 31.36 41.54 10.86
C THR A 238 29.85 41.69 10.71
N ASP A 239 29.26 42.73 11.30
CA ASP A 239 27.81 42.99 11.34
C ASP A 239 27.03 41.73 11.76
N THR A 240 27.49 41.08 12.83
CA THR A 240 26.99 39.78 13.27
C THR A 240 26.61 39.80 14.75
N HIS A 241 25.41 39.31 15.04
CA HIS A 241 24.94 39.06 16.39
C HIS A 241 25.35 37.66 16.85
N TYR A 242 25.89 37.59 18.06
CA TYR A 242 26.25 36.36 18.75
C TYR A 242 25.41 36.22 20.01
N THR A 243 24.96 35.00 20.28
CA THR A 243 24.14 34.70 21.46
C THR A 243 24.63 33.41 22.10
N LEU A 244 24.81 33.44 23.42
CA LEU A 244 25.08 32.24 24.22
C LEU A 244 23.78 31.72 24.82
N ALA A 245 23.35 30.53 24.38
CA ALA A 245 22.25 29.81 25.02
C ALA A 245 22.80 28.82 26.04
N ILE A 246 22.12 28.71 27.19
CA ILE A 246 22.42 27.76 28.27
C ILE A 246 21.19 26.93 28.62
N LEU A 247 21.39 25.65 28.90
CA LEU A 247 20.35 24.73 29.37
C LEU A 247 20.85 24.04 30.64
N GLY A 248 20.14 24.21 31.76
CA GLY A 248 20.47 23.51 33.01
C GLY A 248 20.14 22.02 32.91
N ALA A 249 21.16 21.16 33.00
CA ALA A 249 21.07 19.73 32.75
C ALA A 249 20.05 19.03 33.66
N SER A 250 20.18 19.18 34.98
CA SER A 250 19.26 18.55 35.96
C SER A 250 17.82 19.03 35.78
N HIS A 251 17.60 20.34 35.71
CA HIS A 251 16.25 20.89 35.54
C HIS A 251 15.57 20.42 34.25
N ALA A 252 16.31 20.38 33.15
CA ALA A 252 15.77 19.92 31.88
C ALA A 252 15.51 18.40 31.88
N SER A 253 16.38 17.61 32.50
CA SER A 253 16.19 16.16 32.68
C SER A 253 14.97 15.86 33.56
N ASP A 254 14.79 16.58 34.67
CA ASP A 254 13.63 16.45 35.57
C ASP A 254 12.32 16.81 34.85
N ALA A 255 12.31 17.91 34.11
CA ALA A 255 11.14 18.35 33.35
C ALA A 255 10.73 17.34 32.26
N LEU A 256 11.71 16.76 31.55
CA LEU A 256 11.45 15.72 30.54
C LEU A 256 10.99 14.41 31.20
N SER A 257 11.60 14.02 32.32
CA SER A 257 11.21 12.82 33.09
C SER A 257 9.78 12.92 33.62
N ALA A 258 9.39 14.07 34.19
CA ALA A 258 8.03 14.31 34.66
C ALA A 258 6.99 14.18 33.52
N ARG A 259 7.30 14.74 32.35
CA ARG A 259 6.47 14.60 31.15
C ARG A 259 6.40 13.15 30.66
N ALA A 260 7.51 12.41 30.77
CA ALA A 260 7.52 10.99 30.41
C ALA A 260 6.63 10.16 31.34
N VAL A 261 6.65 10.41 32.65
CA VAL A 261 5.77 9.74 33.62
C VAL A 261 4.30 10.02 33.30
N THR A 262 3.95 11.29 33.02
CA THR A 262 2.58 11.65 32.63
C THR A 262 2.14 10.92 31.36
N ALA A 263 3.03 10.77 30.37
CA ALA A 263 2.75 10.03 29.14
C ALA A 263 2.60 8.51 29.38
N CYS A 264 3.39 7.92 30.29
CA CYS A 264 3.21 6.53 30.72
C CYS A 264 1.84 6.30 31.37
N GLU A 265 1.46 7.14 32.34
CA GLU A 265 0.17 7.03 33.03
C GLU A 265 -1.01 7.17 32.05
N ALA A 266 -0.91 8.08 31.09
CA ALA A 266 -1.89 8.23 30.03
C ALA A 266 -1.99 6.95 29.16
N ALA A 267 -0.85 6.37 28.76
CA ALA A 267 -0.81 5.13 27.99
C ALA A 267 -1.45 3.96 28.76
N GLU A 268 -1.16 3.81 30.05
CA GLU A 268 -1.76 2.78 30.90
C GLU A 268 -3.28 2.94 31.02
N GLY A 269 -3.75 4.16 31.26
CA GLY A 269 -5.19 4.47 31.29
C GLY A 269 -5.90 4.11 29.98
N LEU A 270 -5.26 4.42 28.85
CA LEU A 270 -5.77 4.08 27.52
C LEU A 270 -5.76 2.57 27.24
N LEU A 271 -4.75 1.84 27.71
CA LEU A 271 -4.74 0.36 27.63
C LEU A 271 -5.87 -0.27 28.44
N VAL A 272 -6.13 0.23 29.64
CA VAL A 272 -7.27 -0.23 30.45
C VAL A 272 -8.59 0.05 29.72
N SER A 273 -8.74 1.25 29.15
CA SER A 273 -9.91 1.63 28.36
C SER A 273 -10.09 0.70 27.14
N ALA A 274 -9.02 0.47 26.38
CA ALA A 274 -9.02 -0.40 25.21
C ALA A 274 -9.47 -1.83 25.55
N ARG A 275 -8.94 -2.41 26.63
CA ARG A 275 -9.34 -3.75 27.10
C ARG A 275 -10.80 -3.79 27.52
N ASN A 276 -11.30 -2.74 28.18
CA ASN A 276 -12.71 -2.66 28.57
C ASN A 276 -13.62 -2.57 27.35
N HIS A 277 -13.27 -1.77 26.35
CA HIS A 277 -14.00 -1.71 25.07
C HIS A 277 -14.00 -3.05 24.35
N ARG A 278 -12.85 -3.76 24.30
CA ARG A 278 -12.75 -5.09 23.71
C ARG A 278 -13.66 -6.11 24.40
N ARG A 279 -13.69 -6.11 25.74
CA ARG A 279 -14.57 -6.99 26.53
C ARG A 279 -16.06 -6.71 26.32
N ALA A 280 -16.39 -5.46 26.00
CA ALA A 280 -17.74 -5.03 25.65
C ALA A 280 -18.05 -5.18 24.15
N GLU A 281 -17.21 -5.88 23.39
CA GLU A 281 -17.34 -6.10 21.93
C GLU A 281 -17.38 -4.79 21.11
N ASN A 282 -16.93 -3.68 21.69
CA ASN A 282 -16.79 -2.40 21.00
C ASN A 282 -15.39 -2.28 20.39
N PHE A 283 -15.16 -3.06 19.32
CA PHE A 283 -13.83 -3.20 18.72
C PHE A 283 -13.31 -1.91 18.09
N THR A 284 -14.17 -1.06 17.53
CA THR A 284 -13.76 0.23 16.94
C THR A 284 -13.27 1.20 18.01
N ALA A 285 -13.95 1.28 19.16
CA ALA A 285 -13.46 2.07 20.30
C ALA A 285 -12.20 1.47 20.91
N SER A 286 -12.11 0.12 20.97
CA SER A 286 -10.91 -0.58 21.42
C SER A 286 -9.71 -0.28 20.52
N LEU A 287 -9.91 -0.29 19.20
CA LEU A 287 -8.87 -0.02 18.21
C LEU A 287 -8.31 1.41 18.37
N ARG A 288 -9.20 2.40 18.48
CA ARG A 288 -8.81 3.80 18.73
C ARG A 288 -8.04 3.96 20.04
N ALA A 289 -8.54 3.38 21.13
CA ALA A 289 -7.90 3.47 22.44
C ALA A 289 -6.52 2.79 22.46
N TYR A 290 -6.33 1.66 21.74
CA TYR A 290 -5.01 1.07 21.55
C TYR A 290 -4.08 1.96 20.72
N GLY A 291 -4.59 2.64 19.69
CA GLY A 291 -3.85 3.63 18.93
C GLY A 291 -3.30 4.78 19.77
N GLU A 292 -4.20 5.42 20.51
CA GLU A 292 -3.86 6.50 21.42
C GLU A 292 -2.88 6.02 22.51
N ALA A 293 -3.05 4.77 23.00
CA ALA A 293 -2.12 4.17 23.95
C ALA A 293 -0.72 3.99 23.36
N VAL A 294 -0.62 3.54 22.11
CA VAL A 294 0.67 3.43 21.40
C VAL A 294 1.32 4.80 21.25
N ASP A 295 0.58 5.83 20.80
CA ASP A 295 1.12 7.18 20.65
C ASP A 295 1.63 7.76 21.98
N ALA A 296 0.84 7.60 23.06
CA ALA A 296 1.25 8.02 24.39
C ALA A 296 2.50 7.26 24.89
N ALA A 297 2.56 5.94 24.66
CA ALA A 297 3.70 5.13 25.05
C ALA A 297 4.96 5.46 24.23
N GLN A 298 4.83 5.73 22.93
CA GLN A 298 5.92 6.21 22.08
C GLN A 298 6.47 7.55 22.59
N GLN A 299 5.57 8.49 22.92
CA GLN A 299 5.96 9.78 23.48
C GLN A 299 6.68 9.61 24.82
N ALA A 300 6.25 8.68 25.67
CA ALA A 300 6.93 8.38 26.94
C ALA A 300 8.37 7.89 26.71
N VAL A 301 8.57 6.93 25.79
CA VAL A 301 9.89 6.41 25.42
C VAL A 301 10.79 7.53 24.87
N VAL A 302 10.28 8.35 23.94
CA VAL A 302 11.01 9.49 23.38
C VAL A 302 11.47 10.46 24.48
N LEU A 303 10.56 10.82 25.40
CA LEU A 303 10.87 11.73 26.50
C LEU A 303 11.89 11.13 27.48
N GLN A 304 11.88 9.82 27.72
CA GLN A 304 12.87 9.16 28.58
C GLN A 304 14.27 9.16 27.97
N VAL A 305 14.39 8.81 26.68
CA VAL A 305 15.67 8.89 25.96
C VAL A 305 16.20 10.32 25.97
N ARG A 306 15.32 11.30 25.75
CA ARG A 306 15.66 12.72 25.81
C ARG A 306 16.09 13.14 27.23
N ALA A 307 15.38 12.72 28.27
CA ALA A 307 15.74 13.02 29.66
C ALA A 307 17.12 12.46 30.01
N ALA A 308 17.41 11.22 29.61
CA ALA A 308 18.71 10.57 29.78
C ALA A 308 19.83 11.25 28.97
N ALA A 309 19.52 11.73 27.76
CA ALA A 309 20.50 12.47 26.95
C ALA A 309 20.85 13.84 27.55
N VAL A 310 19.98 14.43 28.37
CA VAL A 310 20.21 15.72 29.02
C VAL A 310 20.80 15.56 30.43
N ALA A 311 20.66 14.39 31.05
CA ALA A 311 21.12 14.11 32.40
C ALA A 311 22.62 14.41 32.63
N PRO A 312 23.03 14.99 33.77
CA PRO A 312 24.44 15.23 34.10
C PRO A 312 25.23 13.95 34.39
N GLU A 313 24.55 12.84 34.71
CA GLU A 313 25.14 11.54 35.00
C GLU A 313 25.90 10.95 33.79
N PRO A 314 26.92 10.10 34.04
CA PRO A 314 27.61 9.40 32.97
C PRO A 314 26.64 8.55 32.15
N LEU A 315 26.86 8.53 30.83
CA LEU A 315 26.11 7.70 29.88
C LEU A 315 26.04 6.25 30.41
N GLY A 316 24.82 5.72 30.54
CA GLY A 316 24.56 4.38 31.07
C GLY A 316 23.83 4.34 32.42
N GLN A 317 23.87 5.41 33.22
CA GLN A 317 23.07 5.48 34.45
C GLN A 317 21.69 6.10 34.17
N ILE A 318 20.82 5.32 33.54
CA ILE A 318 19.45 5.75 33.26
C ILE A 318 18.58 5.38 34.45
N PRO A 319 17.95 6.34 35.15
CA PRO A 319 16.96 6.00 36.15
C PRO A 319 15.84 5.22 35.46
N ALA A 320 15.58 4.00 35.93
CA ALA A 320 14.49 3.20 35.39
C ALA A 320 13.19 3.98 35.56
N PRO A 321 12.44 4.25 34.48
CA PRO A 321 11.14 4.86 34.60
C PRO A 321 10.22 3.97 35.44
N GLN A 322 9.52 4.60 36.38
CA GLN A 322 8.52 3.97 37.22
C GLN A 322 7.20 4.72 36.97
N PRO A 323 6.23 4.13 36.24
CA PRO A 323 6.25 2.81 35.58
C PRO A 323 7.01 2.78 34.24
N PRO A 324 7.46 1.59 33.77
CA PRO A 324 8.07 1.44 32.44
C PRO A 324 7.05 1.73 31.32
N PRO A 325 7.47 2.30 30.18
CA PRO A 325 6.56 2.55 29.05
C PRO A 325 5.95 1.24 28.56
N PRO A 326 4.62 1.16 28.39
CA PRO A 326 3.97 -0.08 27.95
C PRO A 326 3.90 -0.18 26.43
N LEU A 327 4.92 0.29 25.68
CA LEU A 327 4.84 0.40 24.21
C LEU A 327 4.83 -0.98 23.53
N GLN A 328 5.70 -1.90 23.92
CA GLN A 328 5.72 -3.27 23.42
C GLN A 328 4.39 -3.99 23.72
N GLN A 329 3.88 -3.79 24.94
CA GLN A 329 2.58 -4.33 25.35
C GLN A 329 1.44 -3.75 24.50
N ALA A 330 1.39 -2.43 24.32
CA ALA A 330 0.38 -1.76 23.51
C ALA A 330 0.42 -2.24 22.05
N CYS A 331 1.62 -2.33 21.45
CA CYS A 331 1.79 -2.84 20.10
C CYS A 331 1.39 -4.31 19.97
N GLY A 332 1.73 -5.14 20.97
CA GLY A 332 1.35 -6.56 21.00
C GLY A 332 -0.16 -6.76 21.10
N GLU A 333 -0.83 -6.04 21.99
CA GLU A 333 -2.29 -6.14 22.14
C GLU A 333 -3.04 -5.57 20.93
N LEU A 334 -2.55 -4.46 20.34
CA LEU A 334 -3.08 -3.91 19.11
C LEU A 334 -2.94 -4.90 17.95
N ARG A 335 -1.78 -5.57 17.81
CA ARG A 335 -1.58 -6.63 16.82
C ARG A 335 -2.60 -7.74 16.99
N SER A 336 -2.75 -8.26 18.21
CA SER A 336 -3.70 -9.33 18.50
C SER A 336 -5.16 -8.93 18.28
N LEU A 337 -5.50 -7.63 18.41
CA LEU A 337 -6.81 -7.13 18.04
C LEU A 337 -6.99 -7.11 16.52
N LEU A 338 -6.01 -6.57 15.80
CA LEU A 338 -6.03 -6.50 14.34
C LEU A 338 -6.12 -7.91 13.73
N GLU A 339 -5.33 -8.86 14.20
CA GLU A 339 -5.37 -10.27 13.77
C GLU A 339 -6.71 -10.97 14.04
N ALA A 340 -7.52 -10.45 14.96
CA ALA A 340 -8.86 -10.96 15.19
C ALA A 340 -9.85 -10.51 14.10
N PHE A 341 -9.56 -9.43 13.38
CA PHE A 341 -10.43 -8.96 12.30
C PHE A 341 -10.39 -9.88 11.10
N ARG A 342 -11.57 -10.12 10.53
CA ARG A 342 -11.77 -10.90 9.30
C ARG A 342 -12.62 -10.08 8.33
N LEU A 343 -12.30 -10.24 7.05
CA LEU A 343 -13.01 -9.60 5.95
C LEU A 343 -13.48 -10.68 4.98
N GLU A 344 -14.80 -10.84 4.84
CA GLU A 344 -15.41 -11.89 4.02
C GLU A 344 -16.28 -11.26 2.92
N VAL A 345 -16.22 -11.80 1.70
CA VAL A 345 -17.07 -11.31 0.60
C VAL A 345 -18.48 -11.87 0.75
N VAL A 346 -19.45 -10.99 0.99
CA VAL A 346 -20.88 -11.32 1.08
C VAL A 346 -21.53 -11.26 -0.30
N ARG A 347 -21.15 -10.26 -1.12
CA ARG A 347 -21.71 -10.05 -2.46
C ARG A 347 -20.71 -9.34 -3.37
N GLY A 348 -20.86 -9.53 -4.68
CA GLY A 348 -20.15 -8.76 -5.70
C GLY A 348 -18.77 -9.32 -6.04
N ASP A 349 -18.47 -10.55 -5.64
CA ASP A 349 -17.33 -11.29 -6.17
C ASP A 349 -17.63 -11.83 -7.57
N LEU A 350 -16.57 -12.12 -8.34
CA LEU A 350 -16.64 -12.77 -9.66
C LEU A 350 -17.52 -12.04 -10.66
N GLN A 351 -17.57 -10.71 -10.56
CA GLN A 351 -18.42 -9.90 -11.43
C GLN A 351 -17.90 -9.87 -12.86
N TRP A 352 -18.84 -9.96 -13.79
CA TRP A 352 -18.59 -9.58 -15.17
C TRP A 352 -18.79 -8.09 -15.34
N VAL A 353 -17.80 -7.44 -15.92
CA VAL A 353 -17.80 -5.99 -16.12
C VAL A 353 -17.66 -5.71 -17.61
N GLN A 354 -18.54 -4.88 -18.15
CA GLN A 354 -18.39 -4.44 -19.54
C GLN A 354 -17.14 -3.56 -19.67
N PRO A 355 -16.37 -3.67 -20.77
CA PRO A 355 -15.28 -2.75 -21.09
C PRO A 355 -15.67 -1.29 -20.89
N GLY A 356 -14.88 -0.54 -20.11
CA GLY A 356 -15.11 0.89 -19.90
C GLY A 356 -16.33 1.23 -19.04
N ARG A 357 -16.92 0.24 -18.34
CA ARG A 357 -18.00 0.45 -17.37
C ARG A 357 -17.56 0.04 -15.96
N PRO A 358 -18.17 0.58 -14.91
CA PRO A 358 -18.02 0.04 -13.57
C PRO A 358 -18.76 -1.31 -13.44
N PRO A 359 -18.40 -2.16 -12.46
CA PRO A 359 -19.21 -3.31 -12.09
C PRO A 359 -20.66 -2.93 -11.79
N ALA A 360 -21.59 -3.78 -12.22
CA ALA A 360 -23.02 -3.53 -12.07
C ALA A 360 -23.50 -3.68 -10.62
N GLN A 361 -22.89 -4.59 -9.86
CA GLN A 361 -23.23 -4.84 -8.47
C GLN A 361 -22.22 -4.20 -7.54
N GLU A 362 -22.73 -3.64 -6.45
CA GLU A 362 -21.91 -3.19 -5.35
C GLU A 362 -21.30 -4.41 -4.62
N ILE A 363 -20.02 -4.27 -4.28
CA ILE A 363 -19.29 -5.28 -3.53
C ILE A 363 -19.61 -5.08 -2.05
N ALA A 364 -20.11 -6.12 -1.39
CA ALA A 364 -20.44 -6.09 0.03
C ALA A 364 -19.48 -7.01 0.78
N LEU A 365 -18.77 -6.47 1.76
CA LEU A 365 -17.82 -7.19 2.58
C LEU A 365 -18.27 -7.18 4.04
N ARG A 366 -18.26 -8.33 4.71
CA ARG A 366 -18.50 -8.43 6.15
C ARG A 366 -17.19 -8.29 6.89
N VAL A 367 -17.16 -7.34 7.83
CA VAL A 367 -16.11 -7.14 8.81
C VAL A 367 -16.55 -7.75 10.14
N SER A 368 -15.81 -8.74 10.62
CA SER A 368 -16.06 -9.42 11.89
C SER A 368 -14.79 -9.51 12.76
N ALA A 369 -14.95 -9.77 14.06
CA ALA A 369 -13.83 -9.90 15.00
C ALA A 369 -13.92 -11.18 15.83
N GLY A 370 -12.90 -12.04 15.73
CA GLY A 370 -12.84 -13.31 16.45
C GLY A 370 -13.84 -14.32 15.88
N ASP A 371 -15.06 -14.30 16.38
CA ASP A 371 -16.17 -15.11 15.86
C ASP A 371 -16.75 -14.43 14.59
N PRO A 372 -16.88 -15.15 13.44
CA PRO A 372 -17.51 -14.63 12.24
C PRO A 372 -18.92 -14.04 12.42
N ALA A 373 -19.63 -14.43 13.49
CA ALA A 373 -20.96 -13.93 13.83
C ALA A 373 -20.96 -12.58 14.55
N VAL A 374 -19.80 -12.08 15.01
CA VAL A 374 -19.70 -10.81 15.74
C VAL A 374 -19.30 -9.69 14.76
N PRO A 375 -20.26 -8.84 14.32
CA PRO A 375 -19.99 -7.78 13.36
C PRO A 375 -19.20 -6.64 14.01
N VAL A 376 -18.36 -5.95 13.22
CA VAL A 376 -17.64 -4.77 13.68
C VAL A 376 -18.10 -3.53 12.91
N PRO A 377 -18.90 -2.64 13.52
CA PRO A 377 -19.39 -1.44 12.86
C PRO A 377 -18.37 -0.30 12.83
N GLY A 378 -18.44 0.54 11.80
CA GLY A 378 -17.67 1.77 11.66
C GLY A 378 -16.20 1.59 11.32
N LEU A 379 -15.76 0.38 10.94
CA LEU A 379 -14.40 0.17 10.46
C LEU A 379 -14.29 0.57 8.98
N PRO A 380 -13.34 1.44 8.63
CA PRO A 380 -13.11 1.82 7.24
C PRO A 380 -12.49 0.65 6.47
N VAL A 381 -13.02 0.38 5.30
CA VAL A 381 -12.55 -0.61 4.34
C VAL A 381 -12.22 0.12 3.05
N ARG A 382 -11.02 -0.14 2.53
CA ARG A 382 -10.50 0.42 1.29
C ARG A 382 -10.31 -0.71 0.29
N MET A 383 -10.71 -0.45 -0.96
CA MET A 383 -10.48 -1.35 -2.08
C MET A 383 -9.47 -0.73 -3.05
N THR A 384 -8.39 -1.45 -3.29
CA THR A 384 -7.28 -1.03 -4.16
C THR A 384 -7.05 -2.01 -5.29
N ASP A 385 -6.52 -1.52 -6.40
CA ASP A 385 -6.02 -2.34 -7.49
C ASP A 385 -4.79 -3.15 -7.05
N ALA A 386 -4.76 -4.46 -7.31
CA ALA A 386 -3.65 -5.32 -6.90
C ALA A 386 -2.31 -4.96 -7.56
N GLN A 387 -2.33 -4.39 -8.77
CA GLN A 387 -1.13 -4.10 -9.56
C GLN A 387 -0.66 -2.66 -9.39
N THR A 388 -1.60 -1.72 -9.41
CA THR A 388 -1.29 -0.28 -9.41
C THR A 388 -1.40 0.38 -8.04
N GLY A 389 -2.05 -0.28 -7.07
CA GLY A 389 -2.34 0.30 -5.76
C GLY A 389 -3.37 1.44 -5.79
N ARG A 390 -3.99 1.72 -6.94
CA ARG A 390 -5.02 2.74 -7.09
C ARG A 390 -6.22 2.42 -6.21
N VAL A 391 -6.71 3.40 -5.46
CA VAL A 391 -7.95 3.28 -4.68
C VAL A 391 -9.16 3.38 -5.61
N TRP A 392 -10.05 2.40 -5.55
CA TRP A 392 -11.27 2.32 -6.36
C TRP A 392 -12.54 2.67 -5.59
N ALA A 393 -12.59 2.29 -4.31
CA ALA A 393 -13.70 2.60 -3.43
C ALA A 393 -13.27 2.54 -1.96
N GLU A 394 -13.99 3.27 -1.13
CA GLU A 394 -13.85 3.26 0.33
C GLU A 394 -15.26 3.28 0.94
N ALA A 395 -15.45 2.54 2.03
CA ALA A 395 -16.70 2.50 2.78
C ALA A 395 -16.40 2.15 4.24
N ALA A 396 -17.25 2.60 5.17
CA ALA A 396 -17.22 2.11 6.54
C ALA A 396 -18.24 0.97 6.69
N SER A 397 -17.93 -0.02 7.53
CA SER A 397 -18.89 -1.07 7.88
C SER A 397 -20.10 -0.48 8.64
N ASP A 398 -21.30 -0.97 8.34
CA ASP A 398 -22.53 -0.60 9.02
C ASP A 398 -22.75 -1.38 10.34
N ALA A 399 -23.95 -1.29 10.92
CA ALA A 399 -24.31 -1.97 12.17
C ALA A 399 -24.23 -3.50 12.09
N ASP A 400 -24.40 -4.08 10.90
CA ASP A 400 -24.29 -5.52 10.63
C ASP A 400 -22.87 -5.91 10.20
N GLY A 401 -21.92 -4.97 10.31
CA GLY A 401 -20.53 -5.15 9.91
C GLY A 401 -20.34 -5.16 8.39
N ILE A 402 -21.31 -4.71 7.60
CA ILE A 402 -21.24 -4.74 6.13
C ILE A 402 -20.66 -3.43 5.60
N ALA A 403 -19.53 -3.53 4.90
CA ALA A 403 -18.96 -2.44 4.11
C ALA A 403 -19.38 -2.58 2.65
N ALA A 404 -20.20 -1.64 2.18
CA ALA A 404 -20.76 -1.62 0.82
C ALA A 404 -19.91 -0.70 -0.08
N LEU A 405 -19.12 -1.30 -0.96
CA LEU A 405 -18.11 -0.66 -1.79
C LEU A 405 -18.61 -0.51 -3.23
N ARG A 406 -18.92 0.73 -3.62
CA ARG A 406 -19.38 1.06 -4.97
C ARG A 406 -18.26 1.64 -5.83
N ILE A 407 -17.81 0.85 -6.81
CA ILE A 407 -16.89 1.33 -7.85
C ILE A 407 -17.67 2.23 -8.82
N ARG A 408 -17.22 3.47 -8.98
CA ARG A 408 -17.83 4.45 -9.90
C ARG A 408 -17.05 4.60 -11.19
N ASP A 409 -15.75 4.38 -11.12
CA ASP A 409 -14.86 4.54 -12.25
C ASP A 409 -14.95 3.33 -13.20
N ALA A 410 -14.72 3.61 -14.48
CA ALA A 410 -14.63 2.58 -15.50
C ALA A 410 -13.40 1.68 -15.25
N LEU A 411 -13.62 0.36 -15.26
CA LEU A 411 -12.51 -0.60 -15.30
C LEU A 411 -11.82 -0.59 -16.68
N PRO A 412 -10.59 -1.12 -16.80
CA PRO A 412 -9.82 -1.11 -18.04
C PRO A 412 -10.66 -1.59 -19.25
N PRO A 413 -10.49 -0.97 -20.42
CA PRO A 413 -11.27 -1.33 -21.61
C PRO A 413 -10.85 -2.69 -22.19
N GLU A 414 -9.67 -3.19 -21.84
CA GLU A 414 -9.14 -4.42 -22.40
C GLU A 414 -9.75 -5.67 -21.71
N PRO A 415 -10.01 -6.74 -22.48
CA PRO A 415 -10.40 -8.03 -21.92
C PRO A 415 -9.33 -8.50 -20.94
N THR A 416 -9.63 -8.44 -19.66
CA THR A 416 -8.68 -8.75 -18.60
C THR A 416 -9.41 -9.48 -17.48
N ARG A 417 -8.68 -10.38 -16.84
CA ARG A 417 -8.97 -10.77 -15.46
C ARG A 417 -8.26 -9.76 -14.58
N GLY A 418 -8.98 -9.23 -13.60
CA GLY A 418 -8.38 -8.41 -12.57
C GLY A 418 -8.77 -8.90 -11.19
N ALA A 419 -8.00 -8.42 -10.22
CA ALA A 419 -8.20 -8.65 -8.82
C ALA A 419 -8.17 -7.29 -8.13
N LEU A 420 -9.21 -7.02 -7.36
CA LEU A 420 -9.22 -5.91 -6.41
C LEU A 420 -8.90 -6.46 -5.04
N LEU A 421 -8.07 -5.76 -4.30
CA LEU A 421 -7.72 -6.09 -2.92
C LEU A 421 -8.53 -5.19 -2.01
N ALA A 422 -9.42 -5.77 -1.22
CA ALA A 422 -10.07 -5.05 -0.14
C ALA A 422 -9.37 -5.30 1.18
N ALA A 423 -9.09 -4.24 1.93
CA ALA A 423 -8.47 -4.33 3.25
C ALA A 423 -9.10 -3.32 4.20
N ILE A 424 -9.04 -3.62 5.50
CA ILE A 424 -9.38 -2.64 6.53
C ILE A 424 -8.32 -1.53 6.48
N ASP A 425 -8.77 -0.28 6.35
CA ASP A 425 -7.90 0.88 6.30
C ASP A 425 -7.48 1.29 7.72
N VAL A 426 -6.40 0.66 8.19
CA VAL A 426 -5.83 0.90 9.52
C VAL A 426 -5.48 2.39 9.71
N GLU A 427 -5.00 3.07 8.66
CA GLU A 427 -4.65 4.49 8.73
C GLU A 427 -5.90 5.36 8.99
N ALA A 428 -6.97 5.14 8.21
CA ALA A 428 -8.24 5.84 8.40
C ALA A 428 -8.95 5.47 9.73
N ALA A 429 -8.66 4.29 10.29
CA ALA A 429 -9.18 3.85 11.58
C ALA A 429 -8.51 4.54 12.80
N ALA A 430 -7.87 5.70 12.56
CA ALA A 430 -7.17 6.53 13.54
C ALA A 430 -5.86 5.93 14.08
N LEU A 431 -5.09 5.24 13.23
CA LEU A 431 -3.79 4.65 13.59
C LEU A 431 -2.62 5.10 12.67
N PRO A 432 -2.37 6.40 12.40
CA PRO A 432 -1.35 6.81 11.42
C PRO A 432 0.07 6.38 11.81
N ALA A 433 0.41 6.48 13.10
CA ALA A 433 1.74 6.15 13.62
C ALA A 433 2.07 4.64 13.53
N VAL A 434 1.04 3.82 13.35
CA VAL A 434 1.12 2.36 13.43
C VAL A 434 0.68 1.65 12.15
N ALA A 435 -0.02 2.33 11.25
CA ALA A 435 -0.48 1.79 9.96
C ALA A 435 0.66 1.22 9.11
N ARG A 436 1.87 1.79 9.18
CA ARG A 436 3.04 1.27 8.46
C ARG A 436 3.56 -0.09 8.98
N ARG A 437 3.22 -0.45 10.22
CA ARG A 437 3.73 -1.65 10.90
C ARG A 437 2.74 -2.79 10.94
N PHE A 438 1.47 -2.50 10.73
CA PHE A 438 0.42 -3.49 10.75
C PHE A 438 -0.29 -3.49 9.40
N SER A 439 -0.09 -4.57 8.65
CA SER A 439 -0.92 -4.89 7.49
C SER A 439 -1.81 -6.05 7.85
N LEU A 440 -3.10 -5.93 7.52
CA LEU A 440 -4.01 -7.05 7.51
C LEU A 440 -3.99 -7.72 6.15
N PRO A 441 -4.13 -9.05 6.08
CA PRO A 441 -4.22 -9.73 4.79
C PRO A 441 -5.43 -9.17 4.04
N PRO A 442 -5.25 -8.69 2.80
CA PRO A 442 -6.36 -8.23 2.00
C PRO A 442 -7.24 -9.42 1.57
N THR A 443 -8.52 -9.15 1.34
CA THR A 443 -9.45 -10.06 0.68
C THR A 443 -9.45 -9.76 -0.80
N GLU A 444 -9.15 -10.78 -1.61
CA GLU A 444 -9.19 -10.66 -3.07
C GLU A 444 -10.65 -10.72 -3.57
N ILE A 445 -11.00 -9.79 -4.44
CA ILE A 445 -12.27 -9.74 -5.16
C ILE A 445 -11.95 -9.88 -6.64
N ALA A 446 -12.36 -10.99 -7.22
CA ALA A 446 -12.09 -11.29 -8.60
C ALA A 446 -13.12 -10.61 -9.51
N TYR A 447 -12.66 -10.10 -10.65
CA TYR A 447 -13.57 -9.62 -11.70
C TYR A 447 -13.04 -9.98 -13.08
N ALA A 448 -13.95 -9.97 -14.04
CA ALA A 448 -13.69 -10.33 -15.41
C ALA A 448 -14.27 -9.28 -16.35
N VAL A 449 -13.42 -8.65 -17.17
CA VAL A 449 -13.88 -7.71 -18.20
C VAL A 449 -14.36 -8.49 -19.41
N ARG A 450 -15.66 -8.42 -19.71
CA ARG A 450 -16.35 -9.26 -20.70
C ARG A 450 -17.23 -8.43 -21.63
N SER A 451 -17.15 -8.74 -22.92
CA SER A 451 -18.02 -8.22 -23.97
C SER A 451 -18.31 -9.32 -24.99
N ARG A 452 -19.39 -9.18 -25.75
CA ARG A 452 -19.71 -10.09 -26.85
C ARG A 452 -18.54 -10.24 -27.85
N ALA A 453 -17.77 -9.17 -28.06
CA ALA A 453 -16.64 -9.16 -28.98
C ALA A 453 -15.44 -9.99 -28.48
N ASN A 454 -15.21 -10.05 -27.17
CA ASN A 454 -14.04 -10.69 -26.56
C ASN A 454 -14.31 -12.09 -25.99
N VAL A 455 -15.58 -12.46 -25.83
CA VAL A 455 -15.98 -13.82 -25.42
C VAL A 455 -16.16 -14.70 -26.65
N ARG A 456 -15.72 -15.96 -26.53
CA ARG A 456 -16.01 -17.02 -27.48
C ARG A 456 -16.83 -18.09 -26.76
N LEU A 457 -17.95 -18.48 -27.35
CA LEU A 457 -18.81 -19.51 -26.82
C LEU A 457 -18.35 -20.88 -27.29
N VAL A 458 -18.40 -21.85 -26.39
CA VAL A 458 -18.16 -23.26 -26.66
C VAL A 458 -19.41 -24.01 -26.24
N LEU A 459 -20.08 -24.66 -27.18
CA LEU A 459 -21.31 -25.40 -26.88
C LEU A 459 -21.01 -26.90 -26.78
N LEU A 460 -21.23 -27.47 -25.61
CA LEU A 460 -21.10 -28.91 -25.32
C LEU A 460 -22.42 -29.41 -24.76
N LEU A 461 -23.33 -29.75 -25.67
CA LEU A 461 -24.66 -30.24 -25.32
C LEU A 461 -24.68 -31.77 -25.49
N GLU A 462 -25.31 -32.47 -24.55
CA GLU A 462 -25.65 -33.89 -24.64
C GLU A 462 -27.17 -34.04 -24.77
N GLU A 463 -27.63 -34.95 -25.64
CA GLU A 463 -29.05 -35.22 -25.85
C GLU A 463 -29.27 -36.73 -25.81
N GLU A 464 -30.01 -37.20 -24.80
CA GLU A 464 -30.42 -38.60 -24.75
C GLU A 464 -31.55 -38.83 -25.76
N THR A 465 -31.52 -39.98 -26.42
CA THR A 465 -32.60 -40.42 -27.32
C THR A 465 -33.05 -41.82 -26.92
N ALA A 466 -34.24 -42.21 -27.34
CA ALA A 466 -34.75 -43.57 -27.10
C ALA A 466 -33.82 -44.67 -27.67
N ALA A 467 -32.96 -44.34 -28.63
CA ALA A 467 -31.96 -45.25 -29.22
C ALA A 467 -30.57 -45.18 -28.54
N GLY A 468 -30.45 -44.46 -27.42
CA GLY A 468 -29.18 -44.20 -26.71
C GLY A 468 -28.75 -42.73 -26.80
N ARG A 469 -27.50 -42.43 -26.46
CA ARG A 469 -26.95 -41.06 -26.58
C ARG A 469 -26.92 -40.64 -28.05
N GLY A 470 -27.75 -39.66 -28.41
CA GLY A 470 -27.81 -39.09 -29.74
C GLY A 470 -26.82 -37.93 -29.89
N SER A 471 -26.50 -37.59 -31.14
CA SER A 471 -25.77 -36.36 -31.45
C SER A 471 -26.64 -35.15 -31.13
N ALA A 472 -26.27 -34.33 -30.14
CA ALA A 472 -26.93 -33.08 -29.78
C ALA A 472 -26.71 -31.95 -30.82
N ALA A 473 -26.37 -32.30 -32.07
CA ALA A 473 -26.06 -31.34 -33.13
C ALA A 473 -27.22 -30.40 -33.43
N GLU A 474 -28.47 -30.86 -33.30
CA GLU A 474 -29.65 -30.01 -33.49
C GLU A 474 -29.75 -28.96 -32.38
N ALA A 475 -29.66 -29.36 -31.11
CA ALA A 475 -29.69 -28.43 -29.97
C ALA A 475 -28.54 -27.42 -30.03
N ALA A 476 -27.33 -27.89 -30.35
CA ALA A 476 -26.15 -27.04 -30.44
C ALA A 476 -26.30 -26.01 -31.58
N ARG A 477 -26.79 -26.45 -32.75
CA ARG A 477 -27.05 -25.56 -33.89
C ARG A 477 -28.14 -24.53 -33.59
N GLU A 478 -29.27 -24.94 -33.00
CA GLU A 478 -30.35 -24.01 -32.63
C GLU A 478 -29.86 -22.95 -31.63
N MET A 479 -29.05 -23.37 -30.65
CA MET A 479 -28.44 -22.46 -29.68
C MET A 479 -27.40 -21.53 -30.31
N GLU A 480 -26.54 -22.07 -31.18
CA GLU A 480 -25.52 -21.31 -31.91
C GLU A 480 -26.16 -20.25 -32.81
N GLU A 481 -27.21 -20.60 -33.57
CA GLU A 481 -27.96 -19.68 -34.42
C GLU A 481 -28.62 -18.56 -33.59
N ALA A 482 -29.20 -18.90 -32.43
CA ALA A 482 -29.85 -17.92 -31.56
C ALA A 482 -28.85 -16.94 -30.94
N LEU A 483 -27.73 -17.43 -30.44
CA LEU A 483 -26.68 -16.62 -29.82
C LEU A 483 -25.84 -15.86 -30.86
N THR A 484 -25.70 -16.36 -32.09
CA THR A 484 -25.10 -15.61 -33.20
C THR A 484 -25.94 -14.38 -33.54
N ARG A 485 -27.29 -14.49 -33.50
CA ARG A 485 -28.19 -13.34 -33.67
C ARG A 485 -28.02 -12.29 -32.57
N GLU A 486 -27.60 -12.70 -31.37
CA GLU A 486 -27.23 -11.80 -30.27
C GLU A 486 -25.78 -11.26 -30.37
N GLY A 487 -25.03 -11.60 -31.43
CA GLY A 487 -23.68 -11.09 -31.68
C GLY A 487 -22.55 -11.89 -31.03
N PHE A 488 -22.81 -13.07 -30.49
CA PHE A 488 -21.77 -13.95 -29.97
C PHE A 488 -20.99 -14.65 -31.08
N ARG A 489 -19.75 -15.04 -30.76
CA ARG A 489 -18.85 -15.80 -31.65
C ARG A 489 -18.52 -17.15 -31.03
N PHE A 490 -18.31 -18.16 -31.85
CA PHE A 490 -18.12 -19.54 -31.40
C PHE A 490 -16.72 -20.06 -31.67
N VAL A 491 -16.30 -21.03 -30.85
CA VAL A 491 -15.20 -21.94 -31.15
C VAL A 491 -15.82 -23.20 -31.76
N SER A 492 -15.22 -23.74 -32.83
CA SER A 492 -15.74 -24.96 -33.44
C SER A 492 -15.70 -26.13 -32.46
N GLY A 493 -16.75 -26.95 -32.43
CA GLY A 493 -16.80 -28.13 -31.56
C GLY A 493 -15.72 -29.16 -31.89
N GLU A 494 -15.20 -29.17 -33.13
CA GLU A 494 -14.09 -30.03 -33.53
C GLU A 494 -12.77 -29.56 -32.87
N ASP A 495 -12.51 -28.25 -32.87
CA ASP A 495 -11.31 -27.70 -32.23
C ASP A 495 -11.32 -27.93 -30.72
N VAL A 496 -12.48 -27.79 -30.07
CA VAL A 496 -12.62 -28.06 -28.63
C VAL A 496 -12.32 -29.54 -28.32
N ARG A 497 -12.88 -30.48 -29.10
CA ARG A 497 -12.64 -31.93 -28.91
C ARG A 497 -11.19 -32.35 -29.12
N ARG A 498 -10.42 -31.60 -29.92
CA ARG A 498 -8.98 -31.86 -30.11
C ARG A 498 -8.15 -31.50 -28.88
N HIS A 499 -8.62 -30.58 -28.05
CA HIS A 499 -7.88 -30.06 -26.91
C HIS A 499 -8.44 -30.50 -25.56
N VAL A 500 -9.71 -30.91 -25.49
CA VAL A 500 -10.39 -31.21 -24.24
C VAL A 500 -11.02 -32.60 -24.23
N HIS A 501 -10.84 -33.33 -23.14
CA HIS A 501 -11.55 -34.59 -22.85
C HIS A 501 -13.02 -34.31 -22.49
N VAL A 502 -13.88 -34.19 -23.51
CA VAL A 502 -15.30 -33.83 -23.37
C VAL A 502 -16.09 -34.76 -22.43
N ALA A 503 -15.66 -36.01 -22.24
CA ALA A 503 -16.34 -36.96 -21.35
C ALA A 503 -16.40 -36.50 -19.88
N ALA A 504 -15.49 -35.63 -19.44
CA ALA A 504 -15.46 -35.06 -18.09
C ALA A 504 -16.34 -33.80 -17.93
N LEU A 505 -16.83 -33.24 -19.02
CA LEU A 505 -17.56 -31.98 -19.05
C LEU A 505 -19.07 -32.22 -19.12
N ARG A 506 -19.68 -32.42 -17.94
CA ARG A 506 -21.13 -32.51 -17.80
C ARG A 506 -21.66 -31.38 -16.92
N PRO A 507 -22.93 -30.98 -17.09
CA PRO A 507 -23.53 -29.96 -16.22
C PRO A 507 -23.48 -30.30 -14.72
N ASP A 508 -23.48 -31.59 -14.38
CA ASP A 508 -23.44 -32.13 -13.02
C ASP A 508 -22.02 -32.42 -12.48
N SER A 509 -20.97 -32.26 -13.31
CA SER A 509 -19.57 -32.36 -12.85
C SER A 509 -19.25 -31.28 -11.80
N ASP A 510 -18.33 -31.57 -10.88
CA ASP A 510 -17.84 -30.56 -9.94
C ASP A 510 -17.04 -29.46 -10.67
N ASP A 511 -17.05 -28.24 -10.10
CA ASP A 511 -16.38 -27.07 -10.70
C ASP A 511 -14.87 -27.29 -10.92
N ALA A 512 -14.22 -28.01 -10.01
CA ALA A 512 -12.78 -28.26 -10.10
C ALA A 512 -12.45 -29.19 -11.28
N ALA A 513 -13.21 -30.28 -11.46
CA ALA A 513 -13.06 -31.19 -12.59
C ALA A 513 -13.37 -30.50 -13.93
N ILE A 514 -14.38 -29.63 -13.97
CA ILE A 514 -14.68 -28.83 -15.18
C ILE A 514 -13.49 -27.91 -15.48
N HIS A 515 -12.99 -27.18 -14.49
CA HIS A 515 -11.89 -26.25 -14.69
C HIS A 515 -10.59 -26.97 -15.10
N GLU A 516 -10.27 -28.13 -14.51
CA GLU A 516 -9.15 -28.98 -14.90
C GLU A 516 -9.27 -29.45 -16.36
N ALA A 517 -10.45 -29.97 -16.73
CA ALA A 517 -10.72 -30.41 -18.09
C ALA A 517 -10.64 -29.26 -19.12
N LEU A 518 -10.95 -28.02 -18.72
CA LEU A 518 -10.89 -26.83 -19.57
C LEU A 518 -9.52 -26.15 -19.61
N ALA A 519 -8.56 -26.56 -18.78
CA ALA A 519 -7.23 -25.94 -18.74
C ALA A 519 -6.50 -25.94 -20.10
N PRO A 520 -6.51 -27.02 -20.90
CA PRO A 520 -5.87 -27.01 -22.23
C PRO A 520 -6.53 -26.05 -23.22
N LEU A 521 -7.86 -25.86 -23.10
CA LEU A 521 -8.61 -24.93 -23.95
C LEU A 521 -8.19 -23.48 -23.66
N ARG A 522 -8.01 -23.15 -22.38
CA ARG A 522 -7.53 -21.83 -21.95
C ARG A 522 -6.14 -21.53 -22.50
N GLU A 523 -5.23 -22.50 -22.39
CA GLU A 523 -3.87 -22.36 -22.92
C GLU A 523 -3.89 -22.12 -24.44
N TRP A 524 -4.72 -22.87 -25.17
CA TRP A 524 -4.85 -22.74 -26.62
C TRP A 524 -5.46 -21.40 -27.06
N LEU A 525 -6.49 -20.92 -26.38
CA LEU A 525 -7.13 -19.63 -26.71
C LEU A 525 -6.24 -18.42 -26.40
N GLY A 526 -5.32 -18.57 -25.45
CA GLY A 526 -4.41 -17.54 -25.01
C GLY A 526 -5.08 -16.42 -24.21
N PRO A 527 -4.29 -15.42 -23.76
CA PRO A 527 -4.75 -14.44 -22.77
C PRO A 527 -5.79 -13.43 -23.28
N TYR A 528 -5.97 -13.32 -24.59
CA TYR A 528 -6.84 -12.30 -25.22
C TYR A 528 -8.22 -12.84 -25.64
N ARG A 529 -8.52 -14.11 -25.36
CA ARG A 529 -9.78 -14.75 -25.77
C ARG A 529 -10.33 -15.58 -24.62
N CYS A 530 -11.36 -15.06 -23.97
CA CYS A 530 -12.10 -15.81 -22.96
C CYS A 530 -13.00 -16.85 -23.65
N ALA A 531 -13.00 -18.09 -23.14
CA ALA A 531 -14.04 -19.06 -23.46
C ALA A 531 -15.13 -19.05 -22.39
N LEU A 532 -16.38 -18.96 -22.86
CA LEU A 532 -17.54 -19.30 -22.07
C LEU A 532 -18.08 -20.65 -22.56
N VAL A 533 -17.92 -21.67 -21.72
CA VAL A 533 -18.30 -23.04 -22.03
C VAL A 533 -19.71 -23.28 -21.54
N VAL A 534 -20.63 -23.54 -22.47
CA VAL A 534 -22.03 -23.88 -22.19
C VAL A 534 -22.17 -25.40 -22.27
N LEU A 535 -22.26 -26.01 -21.09
CA LEU A 535 -22.56 -27.42 -20.88
C LEU A 535 -24.07 -27.58 -20.83
N GLY A 536 -24.61 -28.56 -21.56
CA GLY A 536 -26.04 -28.80 -21.52
C GLY A 536 -26.41 -30.26 -21.60
N GLU A 537 -27.56 -30.60 -21.05
CA GLU A 537 -28.10 -31.94 -21.09
C GLU A 537 -29.61 -31.92 -21.28
N PHE A 538 -30.12 -32.77 -22.16
CA PHE A 538 -31.54 -32.97 -22.45
C PHE A 538 -31.90 -34.45 -22.29
N ARG A 539 -32.86 -34.76 -21.40
CA ARG A 539 -33.27 -36.14 -21.08
C ARG A 539 -34.73 -36.43 -21.41
N PRO A 540 -35.13 -36.55 -22.70
CA PRO A 540 -36.50 -36.87 -23.05
C PRO A 540 -36.91 -38.25 -22.51
N GLN A 541 -38.00 -38.28 -21.77
CA GLN A 541 -38.53 -39.48 -21.12
C GLN A 541 -40.06 -39.53 -21.22
N LEU A 542 -40.61 -40.73 -21.29
CA LEU A 542 -42.05 -40.93 -21.21
C LEU A 542 -42.53 -40.58 -19.81
N ALA A 543 -43.60 -39.78 -19.75
CA ALA A 543 -44.20 -39.36 -18.48
C ALA A 543 -45.42 -40.22 -18.16
N GLU A 544 -46.37 -40.31 -19.07
CA GLU A 544 -47.65 -40.98 -18.86
C GLU A 544 -48.28 -41.42 -20.19
N THR A 545 -49.12 -42.46 -20.19
CA THR A 545 -49.97 -42.78 -21.34
C THR A 545 -51.41 -42.92 -20.88
N SER A 546 -52.34 -42.22 -21.54
CA SER A 546 -53.78 -42.28 -21.26
C SER A 546 -54.56 -42.78 -22.48
N PRO A 547 -55.51 -43.73 -22.34
CA PRO A 547 -56.43 -44.07 -23.41
C PRO A 547 -57.38 -42.88 -23.71
N VAL A 548 -57.68 -42.65 -24.98
CA VAL A 548 -58.66 -41.67 -25.50
C VAL A 548 -59.47 -42.32 -26.63
N GLU A 549 -60.59 -41.72 -27.04
CA GLU A 549 -61.48 -42.32 -28.07
C GLU A 549 -60.75 -42.58 -29.39
N GLU A 550 -59.82 -41.70 -29.78
CA GLU A 550 -59.04 -41.85 -31.02
C GLU A 550 -57.73 -42.66 -30.88
N GLY A 551 -57.45 -43.25 -29.71
CA GLY A 551 -56.25 -44.08 -29.50
C GLY A 551 -55.62 -43.94 -28.12
N ARG A 552 -54.28 -43.92 -28.06
CA ARG A 552 -53.53 -43.74 -26.81
C ARG A 552 -52.79 -42.41 -26.85
N LEU A 553 -53.17 -41.48 -26.00
CA LEU A 553 -52.46 -40.22 -25.83
C LEU A 553 -51.20 -40.49 -24.99
N VAL A 554 -50.03 -40.20 -25.58
CA VAL A 554 -48.73 -40.36 -24.93
C VAL A 554 -48.24 -39.00 -24.49
N PHE A 555 -47.94 -38.85 -23.21
CA PHE A 555 -47.29 -37.69 -22.62
C PHE A 555 -45.80 -37.96 -22.44
N ALA A 556 -44.98 -37.05 -22.92
CA ALA A 556 -43.54 -37.07 -22.75
C ALA A 556 -43.08 -35.78 -22.06
N ARG A 557 -41.97 -35.88 -21.35
CA ARG A 557 -41.30 -34.74 -20.73
C ARG A 557 -39.82 -34.75 -21.07
N CYS A 558 -39.20 -33.57 -21.12
CA CYS A 558 -37.79 -33.40 -21.37
C CYS A 558 -37.22 -32.45 -20.30
N PRO A 559 -36.77 -33.00 -19.15
CA PRO A 559 -35.92 -32.26 -18.24
C PRO A 559 -34.64 -31.85 -18.97
N TRP A 560 -34.24 -30.61 -18.76
CA TRP A 560 -33.01 -30.07 -19.31
C TRP A 560 -32.26 -29.29 -18.23
N ARG A 561 -30.93 -29.28 -18.35
CA ARG A 561 -30.04 -28.47 -17.51
C ARG A 561 -28.96 -27.86 -18.39
N ILE A 562 -28.75 -26.56 -18.26
CA ILE A 562 -27.69 -25.82 -18.93
C ILE A 562 -26.83 -25.13 -17.86
N ARG A 563 -25.51 -25.31 -17.95
CA ARG A 563 -24.53 -24.66 -17.10
C ARG A 563 -23.51 -23.93 -17.97
N ALA A 564 -23.29 -22.65 -17.72
CA ALA A 564 -22.25 -21.88 -18.41
C ALA A 564 -21.08 -21.57 -17.47
N VAL A 565 -19.86 -21.78 -17.95
CA VAL A 565 -18.62 -21.72 -17.17
C VAL A 565 -17.61 -20.81 -17.84
N ASP A 566 -17.12 -19.80 -17.12
CA ASP A 566 -16.07 -18.90 -17.61
C ASP A 566 -14.69 -19.47 -17.24
N THR A 567 -13.87 -19.78 -18.24
CA THR A 567 -12.57 -20.47 -18.05
C THR A 567 -11.52 -19.65 -17.31
N GLU A 568 -11.74 -18.35 -17.16
CA GLU A 568 -10.77 -17.45 -16.51
C GLU A 568 -11.13 -17.16 -15.06
N LEU A 569 -12.35 -17.48 -14.61
CA LEU A 569 -12.72 -17.33 -13.21
C LEU A 569 -12.01 -18.41 -12.36
N PRO A 570 -11.67 -18.12 -11.09
CA PRO A 570 -11.03 -19.08 -10.20
C PRO A 570 -11.83 -20.40 -10.07
N GLY A 571 -11.09 -21.50 -9.98
CA GLY A 571 -11.61 -22.86 -10.17
C GLY A 571 -12.55 -23.38 -9.08
N ASP A 572 -12.69 -22.67 -7.96
CA ASP A 572 -13.69 -22.98 -6.94
C ASP A 572 -15.08 -22.42 -7.27
N ARG A 573 -15.19 -21.47 -8.22
CA ARG A 573 -16.45 -20.83 -8.63
C ARG A 573 -16.49 -20.37 -10.11
N PRO A 574 -16.19 -21.23 -11.10
CA PRO A 574 -16.15 -20.84 -12.52
C PRO A 574 -17.55 -20.75 -13.17
N THR A 575 -18.59 -21.25 -12.49
CA THR A 575 -19.97 -21.27 -13.01
C THR A 575 -20.61 -19.88 -12.98
N VAL A 576 -21.02 -19.41 -14.15
CA VAL A 576 -21.67 -18.11 -14.33
C VAL A 576 -23.18 -18.25 -14.56
N LEU A 577 -23.66 -19.35 -15.13
CA LEU A 577 -25.09 -19.63 -15.28
C LEU A 577 -25.36 -21.09 -14.91
N ASP A 578 -26.46 -21.36 -14.20
CA ASP A 578 -26.99 -22.70 -13.96
C ASP A 578 -28.52 -22.64 -14.07
N LEU A 579 -29.05 -23.20 -15.15
CA LEU A 579 -30.46 -23.15 -15.53
C LEU A 579 -30.99 -24.57 -15.66
N SER A 580 -32.20 -24.83 -15.20
CA SER A 580 -32.86 -26.12 -15.40
C SER A 580 -34.36 -25.97 -15.42
N ASP A 581 -35.04 -26.75 -16.26
CA ASP A 581 -36.50 -26.83 -16.31
C ASP A 581 -36.95 -28.16 -16.94
N THR A 582 -38.24 -28.37 -17.14
CA THR A 582 -38.81 -29.54 -17.78
C THR A 582 -39.89 -29.14 -18.79
N ALA A 583 -39.62 -29.38 -20.07
CA ALA A 583 -40.64 -29.26 -21.11
C ALA A 583 -41.56 -30.48 -21.13
N THR A 584 -42.82 -30.29 -21.53
CA THR A 584 -43.80 -31.37 -21.70
C THR A 584 -44.46 -31.30 -23.07
N ALA A 585 -44.75 -32.45 -23.67
CA ALA A 585 -45.55 -32.55 -24.89
C ALA A 585 -46.43 -33.80 -24.87
N ALA A 586 -47.46 -33.80 -25.71
CA ALA A 586 -48.33 -34.95 -25.90
C ALA A 586 -48.51 -35.28 -27.39
N TYR A 587 -48.69 -36.55 -27.71
CA TYR A 587 -49.02 -37.01 -29.06
C TYR A 587 -49.90 -38.26 -29.06
N LEU A 588 -50.75 -38.40 -30.08
CA LEU A 588 -51.68 -39.50 -30.21
C LEU A 588 -51.02 -40.70 -30.93
N GLY A 589 -50.95 -41.83 -30.25
CA GLY A 589 -50.62 -43.15 -30.83
C GLY A 589 -49.14 -43.44 -31.08
N ASP A 590 -48.26 -42.44 -30.99
CA ASP A 590 -46.82 -42.58 -31.27
C ASP A 590 -45.95 -42.01 -30.14
N GLU A 591 -45.28 -42.91 -29.41
CA GLU A 591 -44.36 -42.57 -28.31
C GLU A 591 -43.12 -41.82 -28.80
N ALA A 592 -42.59 -42.18 -29.97
CA ALA A 592 -41.39 -41.55 -30.53
C ALA A 592 -41.68 -40.11 -30.95
N GLU A 593 -42.87 -39.85 -31.48
CA GLU A 593 -43.32 -38.49 -31.80
C GLU A 593 -43.57 -37.65 -30.53
N ALA A 594 -44.19 -38.22 -29.49
CA ALA A 594 -44.35 -37.52 -28.20
C ALA A 594 -42.98 -37.11 -27.61
N LEU A 595 -42.02 -38.04 -27.57
CA LEU A 595 -40.65 -37.78 -27.11
C LEU A 595 -39.95 -36.72 -27.97
N ARG A 596 -40.05 -36.80 -29.30
CA ARG A 596 -39.48 -35.81 -30.23
C ARG A 596 -40.07 -34.42 -30.02
N ARG A 597 -41.37 -34.30 -29.76
CA ARG A 597 -42.03 -33.01 -29.46
C ARG A 597 -41.57 -32.43 -28.12
N ALA A 598 -41.56 -33.24 -27.05
CA ALA A 598 -41.11 -32.79 -25.74
C ALA A 598 -39.64 -32.34 -25.78
N ARG A 599 -38.81 -33.05 -26.53
CA ARG A 599 -37.42 -32.72 -26.79
C ARG A 599 -37.26 -31.40 -27.54
N THR A 600 -38.00 -31.21 -28.63
CA THR A 600 -38.01 -29.96 -29.42
C THR A 600 -38.43 -28.76 -28.56
N GLU A 601 -39.46 -28.94 -27.73
CA GLU A 601 -39.92 -27.91 -26.81
C GLU A 601 -38.86 -27.61 -25.74
N GLY A 602 -38.21 -28.64 -25.17
CA GLY A 602 -37.12 -28.47 -24.21
C GLY A 602 -35.95 -27.68 -24.78
N ARG A 603 -35.55 -27.96 -26.03
CA ARG A 603 -34.52 -27.16 -26.72
C ARG A 603 -34.94 -25.70 -26.87
N ARG A 604 -36.16 -25.46 -27.35
CA ARG A 604 -36.69 -24.10 -27.52
C ARG A 604 -36.69 -23.31 -26.21
N GLN A 605 -37.14 -23.92 -25.12
CA GLN A 605 -37.16 -23.31 -23.79
C GLN A 605 -35.73 -23.03 -23.28
N ALA A 606 -34.83 -24.00 -23.36
CA ALA A 606 -33.44 -23.83 -22.96
C ALA A 606 -32.72 -22.73 -23.77
N VAL A 607 -32.94 -22.66 -25.09
CA VAL A 607 -32.41 -21.60 -25.96
C VAL A 607 -32.92 -20.23 -25.53
N GLY A 608 -34.23 -20.10 -25.31
CA GLY A 608 -34.83 -18.85 -24.83
C GLY A 608 -34.21 -18.40 -23.50
N ALA A 609 -34.12 -19.31 -22.53
CA ALA A 609 -33.58 -19.02 -21.20
C ALA A 609 -32.11 -18.62 -21.23
N VAL A 610 -31.27 -19.32 -22.01
CA VAL A 610 -29.83 -19.01 -22.14
C VAL A 610 -29.62 -17.65 -22.82
N VAL A 611 -30.37 -17.37 -23.89
CA VAL A 611 -30.30 -16.08 -24.60
C VAL A 611 -30.69 -14.94 -23.68
N GLU A 612 -31.78 -15.08 -22.94
CA GLU A 612 -32.26 -14.07 -21.99
C GLU A 612 -31.23 -13.82 -20.87
N ALA A 613 -30.72 -14.87 -20.24
CA ALA A 613 -29.73 -14.77 -19.18
C ALA A 613 -28.41 -14.13 -19.65
N LEU A 614 -27.92 -14.49 -20.85
CA LEU A 614 -26.73 -13.86 -21.42
C LEU A 614 -27.00 -12.41 -21.84
N ARG A 615 -28.21 -12.07 -22.32
CA ARG A 615 -28.58 -10.70 -22.66
C ARG A 615 -28.64 -9.81 -21.42
N GLU A 616 -29.21 -10.30 -20.32
CA GLU A 616 -29.23 -9.57 -19.04
C GLU A 616 -27.80 -9.27 -18.58
N ARG A 617 -26.90 -10.26 -18.69
CA ARG A 617 -25.52 -10.13 -18.19
C ARG A 617 -24.60 -9.29 -19.07
N PHE A 618 -24.74 -9.39 -20.39
CA PHE A 618 -23.93 -8.61 -21.35
C PHE A 618 -24.58 -7.28 -21.75
N GLY A 619 -25.80 -6.97 -21.29
CA GLY A 619 -26.58 -5.81 -21.73
C GLY A 619 -27.09 -5.93 -23.17
N PRO A 620 -27.77 -4.91 -23.72
CA PRO A 620 -28.17 -4.91 -25.14
C PRO A 620 -26.95 -4.92 -26.09
N PRO A 621 -27.08 -5.46 -27.31
CA PRO A 621 -26.00 -5.53 -28.31
C PRO A 621 -25.51 -4.16 -28.80
#